data_AF-A0AA41Z137-F1
#
_entry.id   AF-A0AA41Z137-F1
#
_cell.length_a   1.000
_cell.length_b   1.000
_cell.length_c   1.000
_cell.angle_alpha   90.00
_cell.angle_beta   90.00
_cell.angle_gamma   90.00
#
_symmetry.space_group_name_H-M   'P 1'
#
loop_
_entity.id
_entity.type
_entity.pdbx_description
1 polymer ?
#
loop_
_entity_poly.entity_id
_entity_poly.type
_entity_poly.pdbx_seq_one_letter_code
_entity_poly.pdbx_strand_id
1 'polypeptide(L)'
;MTSKNSLQAVLDRQKAANTDTQPSQPAPPEAADYASQATKFVRPVREGKKFVGGHFTPNVAKQLRLLAAEEETTTQALLEEALELLFIKKGKGSLQRG
;
A
#
# COMPACT_ATOMS: atom_id res chain seq x y z
N MET A 1 45.83 34.66 16.39
CA MET A 1 45.63 33.42 15.60
C MET A 1 44.24 32.89 15.90
N THR A 2 43.24 33.24 15.10
CA THR A 2 41.83 32.91 15.37
C THR A 2 41.55 31.49 14.92
N SER A 3 41.35 30.57 15.87
CA SER A 3 41.05 29.17 15.59
C SER A 3 39.66 29.06 14.94
N LYS A 4 39.60 28.50 13.73
CA LYS A 4 38.34 28.30 12.99
C LYS A 4 37.52 27.23 13.71
N ASN A 5 36.33 27.62 14.18
CA ASN A 5 35.40 26.77 14.92
C ASN A 5 34.83 25.66 14.02
N SER A 6 34.65 24.45 14.54
CA SER A 6 34.13 23.27 13.83
C SER A 6 32.74 23.47 13.23
N LEU A 7 31.92 24.36 13.81
CA LEU A 7 30.62 24.75 13.25
C LEU A 7 30.75 25.43 11.88
N GLN A 8 31.83 26.19 11.65
CA GLN A 8 32.05 26.87 10.38
C GLN A 8 32.34 25.86 9.26
N ALA A 9 33.11 24.82 9.56
CA ALA A 9 33.43 23.76 8.61
C ALA A 9 32.19 22.96 8.16
N VAL A 10 31.20 22.78 9.04
CA VAL A 10 29.93 22.11 8.69
C VAL A 10 29.08 22.99 7.78
N LEU A 11 29.03 24.29 8.03
CA LEU A 11 28.25 25.24 7.21
C LEU A 11 28.84 25.40 5.80
N ASP A 12 30.17 25.47 5.66
CA ASP A 12 30.82 25.53 4.34
C ASP A 12 30.60 24.23 3.54
N ARG A 13 30.57 23.08 4.22
CA ARG A 13 30.25 21.79 3.60
C ARG A 13 28.82 21.72 3.06
N GLN A 14 27.86 22.31 3.79
CA GLN A 14 26.47 22.38 3.33
C GLN A 14 26.29 23.36 2.16
N LYS A 15 27.02 24.48 2.14
CA LYS A 15 27.02 25.40 0.99
C LYS A 15 27.61 24.77 -0.27
N ALA A 16 28.71 24.02 -0.14
CA ALA A 16 29.32 23.31 -1.26
C ALA A 16 28.42 22.18 -1.82
N ALA A 17 27.67 21.48 -0.96
CA ALA A 17 26.79 20.39 -1.37
C ALA A 17 25.53 20.84 -2.15
N ASN A 18 25.16 22.13 -2.08
CA ASN A 18 23.95 22.65 -2.72
C ASN A 18 24.17 23.28 -4.10
N THR A 19 25.39 23.30 -4.65
CA THR A 19 25.65 23.99 -5.92
C THR A 19 25.95 23.07 -7.10
N ASP A 20 26.25 21.79 -6.92
CA ASP A 20 26.53 20.89 -8.05
C ASP A 20 26.23 19.42 -7.72
N THR A 21 24.98 18.98 -7.87
CA THR A 21 24.66 17.63 -8.37
C THR A 21 23.20 17.56 -8.80
N GLN A 22 22.93 17.96 -10.04
CA GLN A 22 21.80 17.41 -10.79
C GLN A 22 22.22 15.97 -11.17
N PRO A 23 21.55 14.91 -10.69
CA PRO A 23 21.86 13.57 -11.17
C PRO A 23 21.48 13.48 -12.65
N SER A 24 22.49 13.36 -13.51
CA SER A 24 22.34 13.08 -14.93
C SER A 24 21.52 11.80 -15.10
N GLN A 25 20.30 11.97 -15.58
CA GLN A 25 19.41 10.89 -15.98
C GLN A 25 20.08 10.13 -17.14
N PRO A 26 20.33 8.81 -17.04
CA PRO A 26 20.83 8.05 -18.19
C PRO A 26 19.79 8.12 -19.31
N ALA A 27 20.28 8.34 -20.54
CA ALA A 27 19.47 8.42 -21.75
C ALA A 27 18.58 7.17 -21.90
N PRO A 28 17.35 7.29 -22.45
CA PRO A 28 16.46 6.14 -22.63
C PRO A 28 17.14 5.09 -23.50
N PRO A 29 17.19 3.80 -23.09
CA PRO A 29 17.49 2.75 -24.03
C PRO A 29 16.35 2.73 -25.06
N GLU A 30 16.78 2.72 -26.31
CA GLU A 30 16.01 2.40 -27.51
C GLU A 30 14.97 1.31 -27.22
N ALA A 31 13.74 1.54 -27.69
CA ALA A 31 12.57 0.73 -27.44
C ALA A 31 12.76 -0.71 -27.94
N ALA A 32 13.44 -1.53 -27.14
CA ALA A 32 13.31 -2.96 -27.21
C ALA A 32 11.93 -3.31 -26.66
N ASP A 33 11.16 -3.95 -27.53
CA ASP A 33 9.83 -4.50 -27.38
C ASP A 33 9.79 -5.51 -26.22
N TYR A 34 9.87 -5.04 -24.98
CA TYR A 34 9.59 -5.83 -23.79
C TYR A 34 8.09 -5.79 -23.53
N ALA A 35 7.32 -6.34 -24.48
CA ALA A 35 6.06 -6.98 -24.14
C ALA A 35 6.40 -8.22 -23.28
N SER A 36 6.87 -7.98 -22.06
CA SER A 36 7.03 -8.99 -21.04
C SER A 36 5.64 -9.57 -20.84
N GLN A 37 5.43 -10.76 -21.40
CA GLN A 37 4.38 -11.66 -20.97
C GLN A 37 4.65 -11.96 -19.50
N ALA A 38 4.19 -11.07 -18.63
CA ALA A 38 4.12 -11.29 -17.21
C ALA A 38 3.15 -12.45 -17.05
N THR A 39 3.69 -13.66 -16.96
CA THR A 39 2.97 -14.83 -16.47
C THR A 39 2.37 -14.39 -15.14
N LYS A 40 1.05 -14.17 -15.13
CA LYS A 40 0.31 -13.70 -13.96
C LYS A 40 0.54 -14.73 -12.87
N PHE A 41 1.44 -14.43 -11.95
CA PHE A 41 1.65 -15.24 -10.77
C PHE A 41 0.38 -15.15 -9.92
N VAL A 42 -0.53 -16.12 -10.11
CA VAL A 42 -1.75 -16.23 -9.32
C VAL A 42 -1.35 -16.83 -7.97
N ARG A 43 -1.49 -16.04 -6.91
CA ARG A 43 -1.31 -16.54 -5.55
C ARG A 43 -2.41 -17.57 -5.27
N PRO A 44 -2.09 -18.79 -4.80
CA PRO A 44 -3.07 -19.86 -4.56
C PRO A 44 -4.27 -19.41 -3.70
N VAL A 45 -4.03 -18.53 -2.73
CA VAL A 45 -5.07 -17.94 -1.84
C VAL A 45 -6.17 -17.18 -2.60
N ARG A 46 -5.92 -16.75 -3.84
CA ARG A 46 -6.88 -16.01 -4.68
C ARG A 46 -7.57 -16.90 -5.71
N GLU A 47 -7.23 -18.19 -5.78
CA GLU A 47 -7.86 -19.12 -6.70
C GLU A 47 -9.34 -19.30 -6.33
N GLY A 48 -10.23 -19.16 -7.30
CA GLY A 48 -11.69 -19.19 -7.07
C GLY A 48 -12.28 -17.96 -6.35
N LYS A 49 -11.47 -17.02 -5.84
CA LYS A 49 -11.96 -15.83 -5.11
C LYS A 49 -11.94 -14.58 -6.00
N LYS A 50 -12.89 -13.67 -5.77
CA LYS A 50 -13.00 -12.37 -6.47
C LYS A 50 -12.87 -11.23 -5.46
N PHE A 51 -12.27 -10.12 -5.88
CA PHE A 51 -12.20 -8.91 -5.06
C PHE A 51 -13.55 -8.20 -5.06
N VAL A 52 -14.06 -7.90 -3.87
CA VAL A 52 -15.26 -7.10 -3.64
C VAL A 52 -14.85 -5.92 -2.76
N GLY A 53 -15.01 -4.70 -3.26
CA GLY A 53 -14.60 -3.48 -2.55
C GLY A 53 -15.44 -2.26 -2.96
N GLY A 54 -15.38 -1.21 -2.15
CA GLY A 54 -16.10 0.04 -2.36
C GLY A 54 -15.37 1.24 -1.76
N HIS A 55 -15.81 2.45 -2.12
CA HIS A 55 -15.27 3.69 -1.57
C HIS A 55 -16.02 4.06 -0.28
N PHE A 56 -15.26 4.25 0.79
CA PHE A 56 -15.78 4.67 2.09
C PHE A 56 -14.97 5.85 2.62
N THR A 57 -15.53 6.58 3.57
CA THR A 57 -14.79 7.64 4.25
C THR A 57 -13.65 7.04 5.09
N PRO A 58 -12.57 7.79 5.35
CA PRO A 58 -11.47 7.31 6.18
C PRO A 58 -11.90 6.96 7.61
N ASN A 59 -13.00 7.55 8.11
CA ASN A 59 -13.54 7.24 9.43
C ASN A 59 -14.09 5.79 9.48
N VAL A 60 -14.85 5.38 8.48
CA VAL A 60 -15.40 4.01 8.39
C VAL A 60 -14.27 2.98 8.39
N ALA A 61 -13.21 3.24 7.63
CA ALA A 61 -12.04 2.35 7.59
C ALA A 61 -11.32 2.25 8.96
N LYS A 62 -11.25 3.36 9.73
CA LYS A 62 -10.70 3.35 11.09
C LYS A 62 -11.58 2.56 12.05
N GLN A 63 -12.89 2.77 12.00
CA GLN A 63 -13.86 2.07 12.86
C GLN A 63 -13.81 0.55 12.62
N LEU A 64 -13.78 0.10 11.36
CA LEU A 64 -13.65 -1.32 11.03
C LEU A 64 -12.36 -1.95 11.57
N ARG A 65 -11.26 -1.21 11.59
CA ARG A 65 -9.98 -1.69 12.14
C ARG A 65 -10.00 -1.74 13.67
N LEU A 66 -10.62 -0.75 14.30
CA LEU A 66 -10.77 -0.73 15.75
C LEU A 66 -11.61 -1.92 16.21
N LEU A 67 -12.76 -2.14 15.59
CA LEU A 67 -13.65 -3.26 15.89
C LEU A 67 -12.96 -4.62 15.66
N ALA A 68 -12.19 -4.75 14.58
CA ALA A 68 -11.40 -5.96 14.34
C ALA A 68 -10.38 -6.23 15.46
N ALA A 69 -9.74 -5.18 15.98
CA ALA A 69 -8.80 -5.29 17.08
C ALA A 69 -9.49 -5.63 18.42
N GLU A 70 -10.67 -5.06 18.67
CA GLU A 70 -11.48 -5.32 19.86
C GLU A 70 -11.99 -6.77 19.91
N GLU A 71 -12.36 -7.33 18.75
CA GLU A 71 -12.91 -8.69 18.64
C GLU A 71 -11.87 -9.76 18.29
N GLU A 72 -10.57 -9.43 18.32
CA GLU A 72 -9.46 -10.34 17.97
C GLU A 72 -9.64 -11.03 16.59
N THR A 73 -10.19 -10.28 15.63
CA THR A 73 -10.55 -10.77 14.29
C THR A 73 -9.89 -9.93 13.20
N THR A 74 -10.27 -10.16 11.95
CA THR A 74 -9.76 -9.39 10.80
C THR A 74 -10.86 -8.56 10.17
N THR A 75 -10.49 -7.43 9.54
CA THR A 75 -11.45 -6.64 8.76
C THR A 75 -12.12 -7.46 7.65
N GLN A 76 -11.43 -8.46 7.09
CA GLN A 76 -12.02 -9.38 6.11
C GLN A 76 -13.12 -10.22 6.75
N ALA A 77 -12.88 -10.83 7.91
CA ALA A 77 -13.86 -11.65 8.61
C ALA A 77 -15.12 -10.84 8.99
N LEU A 78 -14.94 -9.60 9.45
CA LEU A 78 -16.07 -8.70 9.71
C LEU A 78 -16.89 -8.38 8.46
N LEU A 79 -16.23 -8.18 7.32
CA LEU A 79 -16.92 -7.96 6.06
C LEU A 79 -17.65 -9.22 5.59
N GLU A 80 -17.05 -10.40 5.76
CA GLU A 80 -17.70 -11.69 5.47
C GLU A 80 -18.95 -11.88 6.32
N GLU A 81 -18.88 -11.59 7.63
CA GLU A 81 -20.04 -11.64 8.52
C GLU A 81 -21.13 -10.62 8.13
N ALA A 82 -20.73 -9.37 7.82
CA ALA A 82 -21.70 -8.36 7.39
C ALA A 82 -22.41 -8.77 6.09
N LEU A 83 -21.70 -9.40 5.16
CA LEU A 83 -22.27 -9.93 3.93
C LEU A 83 -23.18 -11.14 4.18
N GLU A 84 -22.80 -12.04 5.09
CA GLU A 84 -23.62 -13.16 5.54
C GLU A 84 -24.96 -12.66 6.09
N LEU A 85 -24.92 -11.73 7.05
CA LEU A 85 -26.10 -11.13 7.67
C LEU A 85 -26.98 -10.43 6.64
N LEU A 86 -26.39 -9.77 5.64
CA LEU A 86 -27.12 -9.16 4.54
C LEU A 86 -27.86 -10.20 3.70
N PHE A 87 -27.23 -11.34 3.38
CA PHE A 87 -27.86 -12.39 2.56
C PHE A 87 -28.94 -13.15 3.31
N ILE A 88 -28.72 -13.46 4.59
CA ILE A 88 -29.75 -14.03 5.47
C ILE A 88 -30.97 -13.09 5.50
N LYS A 89 -30.74 -11.79 5.76
CA LYS A 89 -31.81 -10.78 5.80
C LYS A 89 -32.55 -10.64 4.47
N LYS A 90 -31.90 -10.94 3.34
CA LYS A 90 -32.50 -10.90 2.00
C LYS A 90 -33.10 -12.24 1.55
N GLY A 91 -33.08 -13.27 2.40
CA GLY A 91 -33.60 -14.60 2.08
C GLY A 91 -32.76 -15.37 1.06
N LYS A 92 -31.48 -14.99 0.86
CA LYS A 92 -30.58 -15.59 -0.13
C LYS A 92 -29.76 -16.77 0.41
N GLY A 93 -29.92 -17.12 1.68
CA GLY A 93 -29.14 -18.17 2.35
C GLY A 93 -27.78 -17.66 2.83
N SER A 94 -26.89 -18.60 3.15
CA SER A 94 -25.55 -18.34 3.68
C SER A 94 -24.47 -18.25 2.61
N LEU A 95 -23.38 -17.54 2.92
CA LEU A 95 -22.14 -17.53 2.15
C LEU A 95 -21.51 -18.92 2.19
N GLN A 96 -21.14 -19.41 1.02
CA GLN A 96 -20.32 -20.62 0.90
C GLN A 96 -18.90 -20.28 1.38
N ARG A 97 -18.55 -20.72 2.60
CA ARG A 97 -17.17 -20.64 3.10
C ARG A 97 -16.33 -21.70 2.36
N GLY A 98 -15.34 -21.24 1.60
CA GLY A 98 -14.38 -22.06 0.86
C GLY A 98 -12.95 -21.60 1.07
#